data_AF-A0A3D2MMI7-F1
#
_entry.id   AF-A0A3D2MMI7-F1
#
_cell.length_a   1.000
_cell.length_b   1.000
_cell.length_c   1.000
_cell.angle_alpha   90.00
_cell.angle_beta   90.00
_cell.angle_gamma   90.00
#
_symmetry.space_group_name_H-M   'P 1'
#
loop_
_entity.id
_entity.type
_entity.pdbx_description
1 polymer ?
#
loop_
_entity_poly.entity_id
_entity_poly.type
_entity_poly.pdbx_seq_one_letter_code
_entity_poly.pdbx_strand_id
1 'polypeptide(L)'
;MAVNSMDYSGKHTVTDVIRAERATFFGIIDDPNNWKVQTRCTDWEVRDIVGHMIDVTEGYLSRWDLARKGEAADALGLLVMGEQLNKNAQAFRSLAREEAIARLKGDSDKMLVIFDAITPEEWGGFMVTHPYMGPLPTLFYPAFHV
;
A
#
# COMPACT_ATOMS: atom_id res chain seq x y z
N MET A 1 -27.37 -2.70 6.18
CA MET A 1 -26.96 -3.86 5.35
C MET A 1 -25.48 -4.07 5.60
N ALA A 2 -24.98 -5.29 5.78
CA ALA A 2 -23.56 -5.53 5.99
C ALA A 2 -22.79 -5.35 4.67
N VAL A 3 -21.60 -4.75 4.71
CA VAL A 3 -20.72 -4.59 3.55
C VAL A 3 -19.92 -5.88 3.37
N ASN A 4 -19.95 -6.47 2.17
CA ASN A 4 -19.08 -7.58 1.80
C ASN A 4 -17.95 -7.07 0.91
N SER A 5 -16.75 -6.91 1.46
CA SER A 5 -15.56 -6.45 0.72
C SER A 5 -15.04 -7.47 -0.29
N MET A 6 -15.43 -8.74 -0.16
CA MET A 6 -14.99 -9.80 -1.09
C MET A 6 -15.80 -9.80 -2.40
N ASP A 7 -16.98 -9.16 -2.40
CA ASP A 7 -17.81 -9.01 -3.58
C ASP A 7 -17.57 -7.65 -4.26
N TYR A 8 -17.70 -7.58 -5.59
CA TYR A 8 -17.47 -6.34 -6.33
C TYR A 8 -18.38 -5.20 -5.89
N SER A 9 -19.60 -5.49 -5.42
CA SER A 9 -20.50 -4.46 -4.89
C SER A 9 -19.93 -3.71 -3.69
N GLY A 10 -18.96 -4.29 -2.98
CA GLY A 10 -18.24 -3.65 -1.88
C GLY A 10 -17.09 -2.73 -2.31
N LYS A 11 -16.64 -2.80 -3.58
CA LYS A 11 -15.46 -2.08 -4.08
C LYS A 11 -15.53 -0.57 -3.80
N HIS A 12 -16.67 0.06 -4.07
CA HIS A 12 -16.80 1.50 -3.91
C HIS A 12 -16.59 1.90 -2.44
N THR A 13 -17.28 1.22 -1.52
CA THR A 13 -17.10 1.43 -0.07
C THR A 13 -15.65 1.24 0.37
N VAL A 14 -14.98 0.16 -0.10
CA VAL A 14 -13.57 -0.09 0.25
C VAL A 14 -12.66 1.04 -0.25
N THR A 15 -12.82 1.45 -1.51
CA THR A 15 -11.99 2.51 -2.09
C THR A 15 -12.27 3.89 -1.49
N ASP A 16 -13.50 4.17 -1.06
CA ASP A 16 -13.85 5.40 -0.35
C ASP A 16 -13.22 5.47 1.04
N VAL A 17 -13.22 4.35 1.79
CA VAL A 17 -12.51 4.25 3.07
C VAL A 17 -11.02 4.54 2.87
N ILE A 18 -10.39 3.93 1.87
CA ILE A 18 -8.96 4.16 1.59
C ILE A 18 -8.69 5.64 1.29
N ARG A 19 -9.54 6.29 0.49
CA ARG A 19 -9.39 7.73 0.20
C ARG A 19 -9.51 8.58 1.47
N ALA A 20 -10.46 8.26 2.35
CA ALA A 20 -10.68 8.98 3.59
C ALA A 20 -9.52 8.80 4.59
N GLU A 21 -9.06 7.57 4.80
CA GLU A 21 -7.94 7.26 5.70
C GLU A 21 -6.64 7.85 5.16
N ARG A 22 -6.38 7.73 3.86
CA ARG A 22 -5.27 8.39 3.16
C ARG A 22 -5.26 9.90 3.39
N ALA A 23 -6.40 10.57 3.19
CA ALA A 23 -6.49 12.02 3.39
C ALA A 23 -6.21 12.42 4.85
N THR A 24 -6.70 11.62 5.80
CA THR A 24 -6.44 11.81 7.23
C THR A 24 -4.94 11.66 7.53
N PHE A 25 -4.31 10.59 7.04
CA PHE A 25 -2.88 10.37 7.20
C PHE A 25 -2.04 11.49 6.57
N PHE A 26 -2.44 12.00 5.40
CA PHE A 26 -1.77 13.13 4.77
C PHE A 26 -1.82 14.40 5.62
N GLY A 27 -2.95 14.67 6.26
CA GLY A 27 -3.05 15.77 7.23
C GLY A 27 -2.06 15.65 8.40
N ILE A 28 -1.76 14.42 8.85
CA ILE A 28 -0.78 14.16 9.91
C ILE A 28 0.64 14.46 9.42
N ILE A 29 1.04 13.91 8.26
CA ILE A 29 2.42 14.02 7.77
C ILE A 29 2.74 15.40 7.19
N ASP A 30 1.74 16.18 6.78
CA ASP A 30 1.88 17.55 6.30
C ASP A 30 2.20 18.56 7.41
N ASP A 31 2.00 18.21 8.69
CA ASP A 31 2.56 18.97 9.82
C ASP A 31 4.03 18.56 10.08
N PRO A 32 5.01 19.48 9.93
CA PRO A 32 6.43 19.16 10.13
C PRO A 32 6.75 18.69 11.56
N ASN A 33 5.96 19.07 12.56
CA ASN A 33 6.17 18.65 13.95
C ASN A 33 5.95 17.15 14.14
N ASN A 34 5.16 16.52 13.27
CA ASN A 34 4.85 15.10 13.36
C ASN A 34 5.96 14.20 12.77
N TRP A 35 6.85 14.73 11.94
CA TRP A 35 7.73 13.91 11.07
C TRP A 35 8.59 12.87 11.82
N LYS A 36 9.07 13.22 13.01
CA LYS A 36 9.92 12.34 13.84
C LYS A 36 9.24 11.91 15.15
N VAL A 37 7.91 12.04 15.23
CA VAL A 37 7.17 11.57 16.40
C VAL A 37 7.17 10.05 16.41
N GLN A 38 7.46 9.46 17.57
CA GLN A 38 7.43 8.02 17.80
C GLN A 38 6.00 7.48 17.62
N THR A 39 5.85 6.42 16.84
CA THR A 39 4.56 5.71 16.72
C THR A 39 4.42 4.65 17.81
N ARG A 40 3.24 4.00 17.88
CA ARG A 40 3.04 2.85 18.78
C ARG A 40 3.84 1.60 18.35
N CYS A 41 4.29 1.53 17.10
CA CYS A 41 5.33 0.59 16.71
C CYS A 41 6.66 1.16 17.20
N THR A 42 7.27 0.53 18.21
CA THR A 42 8.42 1.07 18.95
C THR A 42 9.65 1.32 18.09
N ASP A 43 9.74 0.67 16.93
CA ASP A 43 10.86 0.83 16.00
C ASP A 43 10.64 1.96 14.98
N TRP A 44 9.42 2.52 14.91
CA TRP A 44 8.99 3.43 13.84
C TRP A 44 8.57 4.81 14.34
N GLU A 45 9.14 5.83 13.73
CA GLU A 45 8.64 7.20 13.72
C GLU A 45 7.61 7.39 12.59
N VAL A 46 6.87 8.51 12.58
CA VAL A 46 5.90 8.82 11.50
C VAL A 46 6.54 8.74 10.11
N ARG A 47 7.79 9.19 9.93
CA ARG A 47 8.52 9.05 8.66
C ARG A 47 8.72 7.60 8.20
N ASP A 48 8.78 6.64 9.13
CA ASP A 48 8.93 5.23 8.79
C ASP A 48 7.59 4.64 8.34
N ILE A 49 6.45 5.14 8.83
CA ILE A 49 5.13 4.83 8.25
C ILE A 49 5.07 5.32 6.79
N VAL A 50 5.58 6.53 6.52
CA VAL A 50 5.69 7.04 5.14
C VAL A 50 6.59 6.14 4.29
N GLY A 51 7.76 5.77 4.80
CA GLY A 51 8.67 4.83 4.13
C GLY A 51 8.04 3.47 3.86
N HIS A 52 7.29 2.92 4.82
CA HIS A 52 6.55 1.68 4.67
C HIS A 52 5.51 1.76 3.55
N MET A 53 4.73 2.84 3.52
CA MET A 53 3.71 3.02 2.49
C MET A 53 4.34 3.21 1.10
N ILE A 54 5.49 3.90 0.99
CA ILE A 54 6.25 3.96 -0.27
C ILE A 54 6.67 2.55 -0.71
N ASP A 55 7.33 1.77 0.17
CA ASP A 55 7.78 0.41 -0.15
C ASP A 55 6.65 -0.50 -0.62
N VAL A 56 5.54 -0.50 0.12
CA VAL A 56 4.36 -1.32 -0.18
C VAL A 56 3.74 -0.91 -1.51
N THR A 57 3.47 0.38 -1.71
CA THR A 57 2.80 0.86 -2.92
C THR A 57 3.67 0.66 -4.16
N GLU A 58 4.97 1.01 -4.11
CA GLU A 58 5.88 0.79 -5.24
C GLU A 58 6.08 -0.70 -5.53
N GLY A 59 6.18 -1.51 -4.48
CA GLY A 59 6.19 -2.96 -4.58
C GLY A 59 4.97 -3.46 -5.37
N TYR A 60 3.76 -3.00 -5.02
CA TYR A 60 2.55 -3.42 -5.71
C TYR A 60 2.45 -2.89 -7.13
N LEU A 61 2.84 -1.65 -7.40
CA LEU A 61 2.89 -1.10 -8.75
C LEU A 61 3.76 -1.97 -9.67
N SER A 62 4.94 -2.37 -9.19
CA SER A 62 5.83 -3.29 -9.90
C SER A 62 5.20 -4.67 -10.12
N ARG A 63 4.57 -5.25 -9.08
CA ARG A 63 3.91 -6.56 -9.20
C ARG A 63 2.70 -6.54 -10.14
N TRP A 64 1.97 -5.43 -10.20
CA TRP A 64 0.85 -5.26 -11.12
C TRP A 64 1.31 -5.22 -12.57
N ASP A 65 2.41 -4.50 -12.85
CA ASP A 65 3.01 -4.44 -14.19
C ASP A 65 3.46 -5.84 -14.66
N LEU A 66 4.17 -6.59 -13.81
CA LEU A 66 4.55 -7.98 -14.10
C LEU A 66 3.32 -8.86 -14.36
N ALA A 67 2.30 -8.79 -13.50
CA ALA A 67 1.09 -9.59 -13.65
C ALA A 67 0.35 -9.28 -14.97
N ARG A 68 0.28 -8.00 -15.37
CA ARG A 68 -0.35 -7.57 -16.63
C ARG A 68 0.41 -8.06 -17.86
N LYS A 69 1.73 -8.26 -17.74
CA LYS A 69 2.57 -8.86 -18.79
C LYS A 69 2.58 -10.38 -18.78
N GLY A 70 1.93 -11.02 -17.79
CA GLY A 70 1.98 -12.47 -17.60
C GLY A 70 3.35 -12.95 -17.11
N GLU A 71 4.14 -12.07 -16.50
CA GLU A 71 5.47 -12.39 -15.99
C GLU A 71 5.39 -12.93 -14.56
N ALA A 72 6.27 -13.88 -14.25
CA ALA A 72 6.36 -14.48 -12.93
C ALA A 72 7.05 -13.52 -11.93
N ALA A 73 6.63 -13.63 -10.67
CA ALA A 73 7.14 -12.84 -9.58
C ALA A 73 7.34 -13.76 -8.37
N ASP A 74 8.52 -13.71 -7.73
CA ASP A 74 8.78 -14.50 -6.52
C ASP A 74 8.24 -13.79 -5.27
N ALA A 75 7.86 -14.59 -4.27
CA ALA A 75 7.49 -14.13 -2.93
C ALA A 75 8.51 -14.62 -1.90
N LEU A 76 8.89 -13.73 -0.98
CA LEU A 76 9.90 -13.99 0.06
C LEU A 76 9.37 -14.88 1.19
N GLY A 77 8.05 -14.92 1.37
CA GLY A 77 7.38 -15.67 2.43
C GLY A 77 7.14 -14.87 3.71
N LEU A 78 6.17 -15.31 4.50
CA LEU A 78 5.71 -14.62 5.72
C LEU A 78 6.73 -14.64 6.86
N LEU A 79 7.61 -15.63 6.92
CA LEU A 79 8.57 -15.79 8.02
C LEU A 79 9.56 -14.63 8.13
N VAL A 80 9.87 -13.97 7.00
CA VAL A 80 10.82 -12.84 6.94
C VAL A 80 10.11 -11.49 6.83
N MET A 81 8.77 -11.47 6.73
CA MET A 81 8.00 -10.27 6.42
C MET A 81 8.22 -9.14 7.44
N GLY A 82 8.18 -9.45 8.75
CA GLY A 82 8.36 -8.42 9.79
C GLY A 82 9.73 -7.74 9.74
N GLU A 83 10.80 -8.52 9.62
CA GLU A 83 12.17 -7.99 9.51
C GLU A 83 12.34 -7.15 8.24
N GLN A 84 11.88 -7.67 7.10
CA GLN A 84 12.06 -7.00 5.82
C GLN A 84 11.22 -5.72 5.71
N LEU A 85 9.98 -5.71 6.23
CA LEU A 85 9.16 -4.50 6.29
C LEU A 85 9.81 -3.43 7.16
N ASN A 86 10.34 -3.79 8.33
CA ASN A 86 11.04 -2.85 9.20
C ASN A 86 12.26 -2.24 8.50
N LYS A 87 13.09 -3.09 7.88
CA LYS A 87 14.27 -2.66 7.13
C LYS A 87 13.90 -1.71 5.99
N ASN A 88 12.88 -2.05 5.20
CA ASN A 88 12.45 -1.26 4.06
C ASN A 88 11.85 0.08 4.49
N ALA A 89 11.01 0.10 5.51
CA ALA A 89 10.42 1.33 6.07
C ALA A 89 11.52 2.33 6.49
N GLN A 90 12.53 1.85 7.21
CA GLN A 90 13.63 2.67 7.72
C GLN A 90 14.65 3.07 6.64
N ALA A 91 14.70 2.37 5.49
CA ALA A 91 15.63 2.68 4.41
C ALA A 91 15.40 4.10 3.82
N PHE A 92 14.18 4.62 3.94
CA PHE A 92 13.81 5.96 3.48
C PHE A 92 14.16 7.09 4.45
N ARG A 93 14.76 6.80 5.63
CA ARG A 93 15.15 7.83 6.61
C ARG A 93 16.18 8.83 6.08
N SER A 94 16.87 8.50 5.00
CA SER A 94 17.83 9.37 4.30
C SER A 94 17.17 10.40 3.38
N LEU A 95 15.90 10.22 3.01
CA LEU A 95 15.18 11.17 2.14
C LEU A 95 14.84 12.46 2.89
N ALA A 96 14.79 13.56 2.13
CA ALA A 96 14.16 14.78 2.62
C ALA A 96 12.66 14.54 2.85
N ARG A 97 12.08 15.15 3.89
CA ARG A 97 10.65 15.02 4.23
C ARG A 97 9.75 15.29 3.02
N GLU A 98 9.95 16.42 2.36
CA GLU A 98 9.12 16.83 1.23
C GLU A 98 9.24 15.86 0.05
N GLU A 99 10.43 15.31 -0.18
CA GLU A 99 10.67 14.31 -1.22
C GLU A 99 9.91 13.01 -0.92
N ALA A 100 10.00 12.51 0.32
CA ALA A 100 9.30 11.29 0.74
C ALA A 100 7.77 11.46 0.67
N ILE A 101 7.23 12.60 1.14
CA ILE A 101 5.80 12.88 1.08
C ILE A 101 5.32 13.00 -0.36
N ALA A 102 6.05 13.72 -1.23
CA ALA A 102 5.69 13.86 -2.64
C ALA A 102 5.68 12.51 -3.36
N ARG A 103 6.69 11.67 -3.10
CA ARG A 103 6.77 10.30 -3.64
C ARG A 103 5.58 9.45 -3.20
N LEU A 104 5.31 9.39 -1.90
CA LEU A 104 4.16 8.67 -1.34
C LEU A 104 2.84 9.12 -1.98
N LYS A 105 2.60 10.44 -2.04
CA LYS A 105 1.36 11.00 -2.59
C LYS A 105 1.18 10.59 -4.06
N GLY A 106 2.24 10.71 -4.86
CA GLY A 106 2.23 10.35 -6.27
C GLY A 106 2.05 8.86 -6.53
N ASP A 107 2.70 7.98 -5.76
CA ASP A 107 2.55 6.53 -5.92
C ASP A 107 1.18 6.06 -5.46
N SER A 108 0.65 6.65 -4.38
CA SER A 108 -0.71 6.40 -3.91
C SER A 108 -1.78 6.79 -4.94
N ASP A 109 -1.60 7.92 -5.66
CA ASP A 109 -2.50 8.30 -6.76
C ASP A 109 -2.47 7.28 -7.91
N LYS A 110 -1.28 6.79 -8.31
CA LYS A 110 -1.16 5.75 -9.34
C LYS A 110 -1.87 4.46 -8.92
N MET A 111 -1.73 4.07 -7.66
CA MET A 111 -2.37 2.85 -7.14
C MET A 111 -3.90 2.98 -7.09
N LEU A 112 -4.42 4.14 -6.68
CA LEU A 112 -5.86 4.41 -6.70
C LEU A 112 -6.44 4.36 -8.12
N VAL A 113 -5.72 4.88 -9.13
CA VAL A 113 -6.13 4.74 -10.53
C VAL A 113 -6.26 3.28 -10.94
N ILE A 114 -5.31 2.42 -10.52
CA ILE A 114 -5.41 0.98 -10.77
C ILE A 114 -6.63 0.40 -10.06
N PHE A 115 -6.85 0.71 -8.78
CA PHE A 115 -8.01 0.22 -8.03
C PHE A 115 -9.33 0.63 -8.68
N ASP A 116 -9.44 1.87 -9.14
CA ASP A 116 -10.62 2.37 -9.86
C ASP A 116 -10.90 1.61 -11.14
N ALA A 117 -9.85 1.20 -11.86
CA ALA A 117 -9.96 0.45 -13.10
C ALA A 117 -10.33 -1.03 -12.93
N ILE A 118 -10.22 -1.62 -11.72
CA ILE A 118 -10.52 -3.04 -11.50
C ILE A 118 -11.98 -3.36 -11.88
N THR A 119 -12.18 -4.31 -12.78
CA THR A 119 -13.52 -4.75 -13.22
C THR A 119 -14.14 -5.77 -12.25
N PRO A 120 -15.45 -6.08 -12.35
CA PRO A 120 -16.06 -7.15 -11.57
C PRO A 120 -15.33 -8.50 -11.70
N GLU A 121 -14.89 -8.83 -12.92
CA GLU A 121 -14.16 -10.07 -13.22
C GLU A 121 -12.77 -10.07 -12.58
N GLU A 122 -12.09 -8.92 -12.59
CA GLU A 122 -10.74 -8.80 -12.05
C GLU A 122 -10.70 -8.77 -10.51
N TRP A 123 -11.76 -8.30 -9.85
CA TRP A 123 -11.84 -8.15 -8.39
C TRP A 123 -11.45 -9.43 -7.65
N GLY A 124 -12.10 -10.54 -8.00
CA GLY A 124 -11.79 -11.86 -7.49
C GLY A 124 -10.97 -12.74 -8.43
N GLY A 125 -10.87 -12.40 -9.72
CA GLY A 125 -10.34 -13.28 -10.75
C GLY A 125 -8.93 -12.95 -11.25
N PHE A 126 -8.45 -11.71 -11.10
CA PHE A 126 -7.09 -11.36 -11.50
C PHE A 126 -6.13 -11.52 -10.32
N MET A 127 -5.02 -12.23 -10.55
CA MET A 127 -4.04 -12.58 -9.53
C MET A 127 -2.81 -11.70 -9.67
N VAL A 128 -2.41 -11.07 -8.57
CA VAL A 128 -1.15 -10.32 -8.47
C VAL A 128 -0.32 -10.97 -7.37
N THR A 129 0.97 -11.19 -7.60
CA THR A 129 1.84 -11.78 -6.57
C THR A 129 2.19 -10.76 -5.50
N HIS A 130 1.72 -11.01 -4.27
CA HIS A 130 2.11 -10.25 -3.10
C HIS A 130 3.57 -10.57 -2.72
N PRO A 131 4.41 -9.57 -2.38
CA PRO A 131 5.83 -9.79 -2.09
C PRO A 131 6.14 -10.84 -1.03
N TYR A 132 5.18 -11.14 -0.13
CA TYR A 132 5.35 -12.12 0.95
C TYR A 132 4.33 -13.26 0.96
N MET A 133 3.14 -13.07 0.38
CA MET A 133 2.02 -14.00 0.51
C MET A 133 1.81 -14.86 -0.74
N GLY A 134 2.57 -14.62 -1.81
CA GLY A 134 2.34 -15.26 -3.09
C GLY A 134 1.14 -14.64 -3.84
N PRO A 135 0.61 -15.33 -4.87
CA PRO A 135 -0.51 -14.83 -5.66
C PRO A 135 -1.77 -14.60 -4.81
N LEU A 136 -2.31 -13.37 -4.86
CA LEU A 136 -3.57 -12.99 -4.24
C LEU A 136 -4.51 -12.35 -5.26
N PRO A 137 -5.84 -12.51 -5.12
CA PRO A 137 -6.82 -11.75 -5.90
C PRO A 137 -6.69 -10.24 -5.67
N THR A 138 -7.06 -9.43 -6.68
CA THR A 138 -6.91 -7.96 -6.59
C THR A 138 -7.65 -7.33 -5.41
N LEU A 139 -8.77 -7.91 -4.96
CA LEU A 139 -9.56 -7.42 -3.82
C LEU A 139 -8.79 -7.28 -2.49
N PHE A 140 -7.64 -7.97 -2.34
CA PHE A 140 -6.82 -7.87 -1.12
C PHE A 140 -6.03 -6.56 -1.05
N TYR A 141 -5.58 -6.05 -2.20
CA TYR A 141 -4.62 -4.96 -2.27
C TYR A 141 -5.17 -3.61 -1.76
N PRO A 142 -6.44 -3.25 -2.03
CA PRO A 142 -7.06 -2.10 -1.40
C PRO A 142 -7.05 -2.19 0.13
N ALA A 143 -7.29 -3.37 0.71
CA ALA A 143 -7.31 -3.53 2.16
C ALA A 143 -5.94 -3.32 2.82
N PHE A 144 -4.84 -3.48 2.09
CA PHE A 144 -3.48 -3.18 2.56
C PHE A 144 -3.11 -1.68 2.45
N HIS A 145 -4.03 -0.83 1.98
CA HIS A 145 -3.87 0.63 1.87
C HIS A 145 -4.71 1.41 2.89
N VAL A 146 -5.31 0.72 3.86
CA VAL A 146 -6.03 1.31 5.01
C VAL A 146 -5.07 1.48 6.18
#